data_AF-A0A355AXN5-F1
#
_entry.id   AF-A0A355AXN5-F1
#
_cell.length_a   1.000
_cell.length_b   1.000
_cell.length_c   1.000
_cell.angle_alpha   90.00
_cell.angle_beta   90.00
_cell.angle_gamma   90.00
#
_symmetry.space_group_name_H-M   'P 1'
#
loop_
_entity.id
_entity.type
_entity.pdbx_description
1 polymer ?
#
loop_
_entity_poly.entity_id
_entity_poly.type
_entity_poly.pdbx_seq_one_letter_code
_entity_poly.pdbx_strand_id
1 'polypeptide(L)'
;MLTQLARYAAMMKLKIKKASCRVEFDYVLRGSVLKATVNTTWEGVKTHIEVESIEPPETIAALVRIAKGGCFAENMITQAVPLTSEVKLNGEALEIKGITPEG
;
A
#
# COMPACT_ATOMS: atom_id res chain seq x y z
N MET A 1 0.81 -3.53 -6.36
CA MET A 1 2.00 -4.24 -6.88
C MET A 1 1.79 -4.73 -8.32
N LEU A 2 0.99 -5.78 -8.57
CA LEU A 2 0.92 -6.45 -9.89
C LEU A 2 0.58 -5.50 -11.05
N THR A 3 -0.25 -4.50 -10.81
CA THR A 3 -0.56 -3.44 -11.78
C THR A 3 0.70 -2.71 -12.28
N GLN A 4 1.63 -2.35 -11.39
CA GLN A 4 2.84 -1.63 -11.79
C GLN A 4 3.83 -2.56 -12.50
N LEU A 5 3.92 -3.81 -12.06
CA LEU A 5 4.74 -4.82 -12.75
C LEU A 5 4.25 -5.06 -14.18
N ALA A 6 2.94 -5.25 -14.39
CA ALA A 6 2.37 -5.42 -15.72
C ALA A 6 2.52 -4.15 -16.59
N ARG A 7 2.22 -2.97 -16.02
CA ARG A 7 2.34 -1.68 -16.71
C ARG A 7 3.76 -1.42 -17.18
N TYR A 8 4.75 -1.57 -16.31
CA TYR A 8 6.13 -1.28 -16.66
C TYR A 8 6.74 -2.36 -17.55
N ALA A 9 6.33 -3.63 -17.41
CA ALA A 9 6.72 -4.68 -18.35
C ALA A 9 6.29 -4.33 -19.78
N ALA A 10 5.06 -3.86 -19.96
CA ALA A 10 4.55 -3.41 -21.26
C ALA A 10 5.36 -2.22 -21.82
N MET A 11 5.68 -1.23 -20.98
CA MET A 11 6.49 -0.06 -21.38
C MET A 11 7.92 -0.44 -21.77
N MET A 12 8.51 -1.41 -21.06
CA MET A 12 9.83 -1.98 -21.35
C MET A 12 9.80 -3.02 -22.49
N LYS A 13 8.63 -3.33 -23.04
CA LYS A 13 8.41 -4.33 -24.11
C LYS A 13 8.85 -5.75 -23.71
N LEU A 14 8.69 -6.11 -22.44
CA LEU A 14 9.07 -7.41 -21.89
C LEU A 14 7.96 -8.46 -22.02
N LYS A 15 8.33 -9.72 -22.25
CA LYS A 15 7.41 -10.86 -22.37
C LYS A 15 7.24 -11.60 -21.05
N ILE A 16 6.29 -11.14 -20.23
CA ILE A 16 5.91 -11.84 -18.99
C ILE A 16 4.83 -12.87 -19.30
N LYS A 17 5.10 -14.15 -19.01
CA LYS A 17 4.14 -15.25 -19.19
C LYS A 17 3.12 -15.30 -18.05
N LYS A 18 3.59 -15.13 -16.80
CA LYS A 18 2.75 -15.12 -15.60
C LYS A 18 3.40 -14.28 -14.51
N ALA A 19 2.61 -13.62 -13.68
CA ALA A 19 3.08 -13.01 -12.45
C ALA A 19 2.05 -13.21 -11.33
N SER A 20 2.53 -13.42 -10.11
CA SER A 20 1.70 -13.54 -8.91
C SER A 20 2.31 -12.72 -7.78
N CYS A 21 1.49 -12.26 -6.84
CA CYS A 21 1.95 -11.59 -5.64
C CYS A 21 1.04 -11.97 -4.47
N ARG A 22 1.64 -12.54 -3.43
CA ARG A 22 0.98 -12.82 -2.15
C ARG A 22 1.43 -11.77 -1.14
N VAL A 23 0.48 -11.19 -0.42
CA VAL A 23 0.76 -10.15 0.59
C VAL A 23 0.28 -10.66 1.94
N GLU A 24 1.14 -10.58 2.95
CA GLU A 24 0.84 -10.89 4.35
C GLU A 24 0.99 -9.61 5.18
N PHE A 25 0.07 -9.39 6.12
CA PHE A 25 0.09 -8.28 7.06
C PHE A 25 0.11 -8.80 8.49
N ASP A 26 1.08 -8.34 9.26
CA ASP A 26 1.16 -8.53 10.70
C ASP A 26 0.62 -7.26 11.37
N TYR A 27 -0.51 -7.36 12.07
CA TYR A 27 -1.19 -6.20 12.69
C TYR A 27 -1.78 -6.55 14.06
N VAL A 28 -1.94 -5.53 14.89
CA VAL A 28 -2.52 -5.67 16.22
C VAL A 28 -3.62 -4.64 16.44
N LEU A 29 -4.75 -5.11 16.96
CA LEU A 29 -5.88 -4.30 17.41
C LEU A 29 -5.99 -4.38 18.93
N ARG A 30 -6.06 -3.25 19.61
CA ARG A 30 -6.20 -3.15 21.07
C ARG A 30 -7.26 -2.11 21.45
N GLY A 31 -7.69 -2.13 22.71
CA GLY A 31 -8.56 -1.11 23.30
C GLY A 31 -10.04 -1.50 23.38
N SER A 32 -10.90 -0.51 23.60
CA SER A 32 -12.34 -0.70 23.76
C SER A 32 -13.12 0.37 23.00
N VAL A 33 -14.13 -0.07 22.25
CA VAL A 33 -15.08 0.80 21.57
C VAL A 33 -15.84 1.66 22.60
N LEU A 34 -16.37 1.03 23.66
CA LEU A 34 -17.14 1.73 24.69
C LEU A 34 -16.33 2.78 25.47
N LYS A 35 -15.00 2.59 25.57
CA LYS A 35 -14.10 3.52 26.24
C LYS A 35 -13.39 4.49 25.29
N ALA A 36 -13.68 4.44 23.98
CA ALA A 36 -13.02 5.24 22.95
C ALA A 36 -11.47 5.12 22.96
N THR A 37 -10.96 3.90 23.20
CA THR A 37 -9.50 3.63 23.24
C THR A 37 -9.02 2.68 22.14
N VAL A 38 -9.83 2.46 21.11
CA VAL A 38 -9.47 1.58 19.99
C VAL A 38 -8.25 2.12 19.28
N ASN A 39 -7.25 1.26 19.10
CA ASN A 39 -6.05 1.59 18.34
C ASN A 39 -5.54 0.36 17.57
N THR A 40 -5.01 0.59 16.38
CA THR A 40 -4.40 -0.43 15.53
C THR A 40 -2.96 -0.07 15.21
N THR A 41 -2.07 -1.05 15.23
CA THR A 41 -0.69 -0.91 14.76
C THR A 41 -0.38 -1.95 13.71
N TRP A 42 0.40 -1.57 12.71
CA TRP A 42 0.98 -2.48 11.73
C TRP A 42 2.38 -2.85 12.20
N GLU A 43 2.65 -4.14 12.38
CA GLU A 43 3.93 -4.66 12.86
C GLU A 43 4.80 -5.19 11.72
N GLY A 44 4.20 -5.50 10.57
CA GLY A 44 4.95 -5.93 9.39
C GLY A 44 4.07 -6.13 8.17
N VAL A 45 4.70 -6.00 6.99
CA VAL A 45 4.08 -6.36 5.71
C VAL A 45 5.11 -7.15 4.90
N LYS A 46 4.69 -8.30 4.35
CA LYS A 46 5.54 -9.16 3.52
C LYS A 46 4.90 -9.34 2.15
N THR A 47 5.68 -9.19 1.09
CA THR A 47 5.26 -9.44 -0.28
C THR A 47 6.07 -10.58 -0.88
N HIS A 48 5.42 -11.63 -1.34
CA HIS A 48 6.04 -12.72 -2.10
C HIS A 48 5.63 -12.62 -3.56
N ILE A 49 6.59 -12.29 -4.43
CA ILE A 49 6.35 -12.02 -5.86
C ILE A 49 6.99 -13.12 -6.69
N GLU A 50 6.22 -13.73 -7.59
CA GLU A 50 6.71 -14.70 -8.55
C GLU A 50 6.47 -14.18 -9.97
N VAL A 51 7.47 -14.36 -10.84
CA VAL A 51 7.42 -13.94 -12.24
C VAL A 51 7.92 -15.10 -13.11
N GLU A 52 7.11 -15.51 -14.06
CA GLU A 52 7.47 -16.46 -15.11
C GLU A 52 7.71 -15.69 -16.41
N SER A 53 8.93 -15.77 -16.94
CA SER A 53 9.37 -15.01 -18.11
C SER A 53 10.55 -15.68 -18.80
N ILE A 54 10.73 -15.42 -20.10
CA ILE A 54 11.94 -15.79 -20.85
C ILE A 54 13.00 -14.70 -20.85
N GLU A 55 12.68 -13.52 -20.32
CA GLU A 55 13.60 -12.38 -20.26
C GLU A 55 14.76 -12.65 -19.29
N PRO A 56 15.93 -12.04 -19.51
CA PRO A 56 17.09 -12.24 -18.63
C PRO A 56 16.82 -11.87 -17.16
N PRO A 57 17.40 -12.58 -16.17
CA PRO A 57 17.15 -12.33 -14.74
C PRO A 57 17.40 -10.89 -14.30
N GLU A 58 18.45 -10.25 -14.80
CA GLU A 58 18.79 -8.85 -14.52
C GLU A 58 17.73 -7.88 -15.04
N THR A 59 17.09 -8.22 -16.16
CA THR A 59 15.99 -7.44 -16.73
C THR A 59 14.74 -7.55 -15.87
N ILE A 60 14.41 -8.75 -15.39
CA ILE A 60 13.30 -8.96 -14.44
C ILE A 60 13.57 -8.28 -13.10
N ALA A 61 14.81 -8.31 -12.60
CA ALA A 61 15.19 -7.60 -11.39
C ALA A 61 15.02 -6.08 -11.53
N ALA A 62 15.40 -5.51 -12.68
CA ALA A 62 15.17 -4.09 -12.98
C ALA A 62 13.66 -3.76 -13.01
N LEU A 63 12.85 -4.59 -13.68
CA LEU A 63 11.39 -4.45 -13.72
C LEU A 63 10.77 -4.47 -12.31
N VAL A 64 11.15 -5.44 -11.48
CA VAL A 64 10.63 -5.54 -10.10
C VAL A 64 11.02 -4.30 -9.31
N ARG A 65 12.28 -3.84 -9.41
CA ARG A 65 12.74 -2.63 -8.71
C ARG A 65 11.89 -1.41 -9.03
N ILE A 66 11.65 -1.14 -10.31
CA ILE A 66 10.81 0.01 -10.72
C ILE A 66 9.34 -0.20 -10.34
N ALA A 67 8.82 -1.43 -10.41
CA ALA A 67 7.44 -1.74 -10.01
C ALA A 67 7.21 -1.50 -8.51
N LYS A 68 8.18 -1.88 -7.66
CA LYS A 68 8.16 -1.57 -6.23
C LYS A 68 8.24 -0.06 -5.99
N GLY A 69 9.17 0.63 -6.64
CA GLY A 69 9.31 2.08 -6.54
C GLY A 69 8.06 2.87 -7.00
N GLY A 70 7.32 2.35 -7.98
CA GLY A 70 6.07 2.95 -8.48
C GLY A 70 4.78 2.49 -7.78
N CYS A 71 4.86 1.58 -6.79
CA CYS A 71 3.69 1.05 -6.13
C CYS A 71 3.20 1.99 -5.02
N PHE A 72 2.23 2.86 -5.33
CA PHE A 72 1.64 3.79 -4.36
C PHE A 72 1.23 3.13 -3.04
N ALA A 73 0.55 1.97 -3.09
CA ALA A 73 0.12 1.27 -1.87
C ALA A 73 1.30 0.81 -1.00
N GLU A 74 2.40 0.36 -1.61
CA GLU A 74 3.58 -0.07 -0.85
C GLU A 74 4.34 1.15 -0.30
N ASN A 75 4.48 2.21 -1.09
CA ASN A 75 5.11 3.45 -0.64
C ASN A 75 4.29 4.12 0.48
N MET A 76 2.96 4.06 0.44
CA MET A 76 2.10 4.56 1.53
C MET A 76 2.35 3.83 2.85
N ILE A 77 2.74 2.55 2.81
CA ILE A 77 3.07 1.77 4.02
C ILE A 77 4.45 2.17 4.56
N THR A 78 5.40 2.49 3.70
CA THR A 78 6.80 2.78 4.09
C THR A 78 7.08 4.25 4.34
N GLN A 79 6.11 5.14 4.08
CA GLN A 79 6.23 6.58 4.23
C GLN A 79 5.23 7.09 5.28
N ALA A 80 5.73 7.91 6.21
CA ALA A 80 4.86 8.68 7.09
C ALA A 80 4.34 9.90 6.31
N VAL A 81 3.10 9.81 5.82
CA VAL A 81 2.41 10.92 5.16
C VAL A 81 1.35 11.51 6.08
N PRO A 82 1.19 12.85 6.14
CA PRO A 82 0.08 13.45 6.88
C PRO A 82 -1.27 12.98 6.32
N LEU A 83 -2.18 12.58 7.21
CA LEU A 83 -3.55 12.22 6.87
C LEU A 83 -4.50 13.24 7.52
N THR A 84 -5.23 13.98 6.69
CA THR A 84 -6.26 14.92 7.14
C THR A 84 -7.64 14.35 6.84
N SER A 85 -8.60 14.56 7.75
CA SER A 85 -9.99 14.12 7.58
C SER A 85 -10.95 15.29 7.74
N GLU A 86 -11.98 15.34 6.89
CA GLU A 86 -13.14 16.20 7.09
C GLU A 86 -14.34 15.32 7.45
N VAL A 87 -15.08 15.71 8.48
CA VAL A 87 -16.25 14.95 8.95
C VAL A 87 -17.48 15.85 8.92
N LYS A 88 -18.57 15.33 8.37
CA LYS A 88 -19.87 15.98 8.37
C LYS A 88 -20.92 15.10 9.04
N LEU A 89 -21.70 15.66 9.93
CA LEU A 89 -22.86 15.03 10.56
C LEU A 89 -24.13 15.72 10.05
N ASN A 90 -24.99 14.97 9.36
CA ASN A 90 -26.24 15.48 8.78
C ASN A 90 -26.06 16.71 7.87
N GLY A 91 -24.92 16.79 7.16
CA GLY A 91 -24.60 17.89 6.25
C GLY A 91 -23.83 19.04 6.89
N GLU A 92 -23.74 19.10 8.21
CA GLU A 92 -23.00 20.12 8.95
C GLU A 92 -21.59 19.63 9.29
N ALA A 93 -20.60 20.54 9.28
CA ALA A 93 -19.24 20.21 9.66
C ALA A 93 -19.17 19.81 11.15
N LEU A 94 -18.50 18.70 11.44
CA LEU A 94 -18.26 18.22 12.79
C LEU A 94 -16.77 18.21 13.06
N GLU A 95 -16.32 19.08 13.96
CA GLU A 95 -14.94 19.12 14.42
C GLU A 95 -14.66 17.99 15.42
N ILE A 96 -13.61 17.22 15.17
CA ILE A 96 -13.17 16.12 16.03
C ILE A 96 -11.70 16.33 16.34
N LYS A 97 -11.40 16.67 17.61
CA LYS A 97 -10.04 16.92 18.08
C LYS A 97 -9.10 15.76 17.75
N GLY A 98 -7.99 16.05 17.08
CA GLY A 98 -6.97 15.08 16.68
C GLY A 98 -7.31 14.27 15.42
N ILE A 99 -8.43 14.56 14.75
CA ILE A 99 -8.86 13.90 13.50
C ILE A 99 -9.11 14.92 12.39
N THR A 100 -9.90 15.96 12.68
CA THR A 100 -10.11 17.07 11.75
C THR A 100 -9.04 18.15 11.96
N PRO A 101 -8.64 18.89 10.91
CA PRO A 101 -7.82 20.08 11.07
C PRO A 101 -8.46 21.06 12.06
N GLU A 102 -7.65 21.68 12.93
CA GLU A 102 -8.11 22.80 13.74
C GLU A 102 -8.24 24.03 12.82
N GLY A 103 -9.39 24.71 12.88
CA GLY A 103 -9.72 25.88 12.05
C GLY A 103 -8.94 27.13 12.41
#